data_AF-A0A9D8TQJ2-F1
#
_entry.id   AF-A0A9D8TQJ2-F1
#
_cell.length_a   1.000
_cell.length_b   1.000
_cell.length_c   1.000
_cell.angle_alpha   90.00
_cell.angle_beta   90.00
_cell.angle_gamma   90.00
#
_symmetry.space_group_name_H-M   'P 1'
#
loop_
_entity.id
_entity.type
_entity.pdbx_description
1 polymer ?
#
loop_
_entity_poly.entity_id
_entity_poly.type
_entity_poly.pdbx_seq_one_letter_code
_entity_poly.pdbx_strand_id
1 'polypeptide(L)'
;MTDERNDNDVKEITELSAHELPESEDGGISVTREAVISAKGKNRGSYSGGPVRGGLRQYYELVLLSAEASNIAGRMLSGTMWSIHRLSVLLFFRQDSLSENEFVSVRDGLYRITHTSREFYAELCSVRKKIADRRLDSLLENVSLSSGFRRRMAVKSPMEKEFLVCLTNFDRLIVLYEFFWVNNLYNAFSCRSRIKKLKNKMTDVCAQILAIRHRLDRSGE
;
A
#
# COMPACT_ATOMS: atom_id res chain seq x y z
N MET A 1 -39.34 -26.40 -46.84
CA MET A 1 -38.57 -25.15 -46.92
C MET A 1 -39.37 -24.12 -46.11
N THR A 2 -39.45 -24.15 -44.77
CA THR A 2 -38.42 -23.93 -43.71
C THR A 2 -37.56 -22.71 -44.00
N ASP A 3 -37.41 -21.71 -43.14
CA ASP A 3 -37.86 -21.51 -41.75
C ASP A 3 -37.85 -19.97 -41.55
N GLU A 4 -39.01 -19.36 -41.34
CA GLU A 4 -39.11 -18.11 -40.58
C GLU A 4 -39.08 -18.52 -39.10
N ARG A 5 -37.97 -18.26 -38.41
CA ARG A 5 -37.88 -18.37 -36.94
C ARG A 5 -37.83 -16.97 -36.37
N ASN A 6 -38.91 -16.48 -35.77
CA ASN A 6 -39.47 -16.76 -34.43
C ASN A 6 -38.69 -16.13 -33.26
N ASP A 7 -39.50 -15.42 -32.46
CA ASP A 7 -39.44 -15.22 -31.02
C ASP A 7 -38.52 -14.13 -30.44
N ASN A 8 -39.12 -12.94 -30.43
CA ASN A 8 -39.24 -12.10 -29.24
C ASN A 8 -39.24 -12.89 -27.93
N ASP A 9 -38.43 -12.45 -26.97
CA ASP A 9 -38.90 -12.23 -25.60
C ASP A 9 -37.98 -11.21 -24.91
N VAL A 10 -38.26 -9.94 -25.20
CA VAL A 10 -37.97 -8.84 -24.28
C VAL A 10 -39.06 -8.92 -23.21
N LYS A 11 -38.71 -9.42 -22.02
CA LYS A 11 -39.53 -9.30 -20.82
C LYS A 11 -38.70 -8.77 -19.67
N GLU A 12 -39.06 -7.56 -19.27
CA GLU A 12 -39.29 -7.14 -17.89
C GLU A 12 -38.22 -7.50 -16.85
N ILE A 13 -37.37 -6.52 -16.55
CA ILE A 13 -36.75 -6.40 -15.23
C ILE A 13 -37.78 -5.66 -14.36
N THR A 14 -38.66 -6.42 -13.72
CA THR A 14 -39.54 -5.91 -12.68
C THR A 14 -38.91 -6.19 -11.32
N GLU A 15 -38.82 -5.13 -10.51
CA GLU A 15 -38.43 -5.14 -9.11
C GLU A 15 -39.21 -6.17 -8.30
N LEU A 16 -38.51 -6.97 -7.49
CA LEU A 16 -39.10 -7.57 -6.30
C LEU A 16 -38.06 -7.62 -5.16
N SER A 17 -38.34 -6.73 -4.21
CA SER A 17 -38.41 -7.00 -2.78
C SER A 17 -37.11 -7.11 -1.97
N ALA A 18 -36.96 -6.09 -1.12
CA ALA A 18 -36.23 -6.14 0.13
C ALA A 18 -36.59 -7.40 0.94
N HIS A 19 -35.56 -8.14 1.34
CA HIS A 19 -35.61 -9.03 2.48
C HIS A 19 -34.43 -8.69 3.41
N GLU A 20 -34.81 -8.07 4.52
CA GLU A 20 -34.32 -8.24 5.88
C GLU A 20 -32.83 -8.59 6.06
N LEU A 21 -32.09 -7.58 6.53
CA LEU A 21 -30.79 -7.73 7.19
C LEU A 21 -30.93 -8.73 8.35
N PRO A 22 -30.10 -9.78 8.45
CA PRO A 22 -29.94 -10.46 9.72
C PRO A 22 -29.25 -9.51 10.70
N GLU A 23 -29.92 -9.25 11.83
CA GLU A 23 -29.28 -8.73 13.04
C GLU A 23 -28.11 -9.67 13.38
N SER A 24 -26.88 -9.15 13.34
CA SER A 24 -25.74 -9.86 13.92
C SER A 24 -25.43 -9.20 15.24
N GLU A 25 -25.75 -9.94 16.30
CA GLU A 25 -25.29 -9.72 17.66
C GLU A 25 -23.76 -9.60 17.72
N ASP A 26 -23.31 -8.82 18.69
CA ASP A 26 -21.92 -8.61 19.11
C ASP A 26 -21.03 -9.86 18.93
N GLY A 27 -20.12 -9.75 17.96
CA GLY A 27 -19.03 -10.70 17.74
C GLY A 27 -17.79 -9.94 17.30
N GLY A 28 -17.09 -9.36 18.28
CA GLY A 28 -15.92 -8.49 18.10
C GLY A 28 -14.95 -8.94 17.00
N ILE A 29 -14.83 -8.11 15.97
CA ILE A 29 -13.84 -8.27 14.91
C ILE A 29 -12.46 -8.00 15.52
N SER A 30 -11.74 -9.09 15.83
CA SER A 30 -10.31 -9.07 16.14
C SER A 30 -9.53 -8.60 14.91
N VAL A 31 -9.18 -7.31 14.92
CA VAL A 31 -8.27 -6.69 13.95
C VAL A 31 -6.87 -7.28 14.15
N THR A 32 -6.52 -8.34 13.42
CA THR A 32 -5.13 -8.80 13.32
C THR A 32 -4.35 -7.81 12.45
N ARG A 33 -3.79 -6.79 13.11
CA ARG A 33 -2.79 -5.87 12.58
C ARG A 33 -1.47 -6.63 12.37
N GLU A 34 -1.21 -7.10 11.15
CA GLU A 34 0.14 -7.53 10.76
C GLU A 34 0.58 -6.88 9.45
N ALA A 35 0.76 -5.56 9.50
CA ALA A 35 1.95 -4.97 8.90
C ALA A 35 3.02 -5.01 10.01
N VAL A 36 3.86 -6.05 10.01
CA VAL A 36 4.94 -6.17 11.01
C VAL A 36 6.00 -5.13 10.70
N ILE A 37 5.82 -3.96 11.28
CA ILE A 37 6.89 -3.04 11.57
C ILE A 37 7.49 -3.51 12.90
N SER A 38 8.66 -4.12 12.84
CA SER A 38 9.38 -4.55 14.04
C SER A 38 9.93 -3.34 14.79
N ALA A 39 9.29 -2.97 15.90
CA ALA A 39 9.85 -2.06 16.90
C ALA A 39 10.72 -2.87 17.89
N LYS A 40 11.96 -3.21 17.51
CA LYS A 40 12.90 -3.78 18.49
C LYS A 40 13.49 -2.67 19.37
N GLY A 41 12.82 -2.40 20.50
CA GLY A 41 13.42 -1.73 21.65
C GLY A 41 14.02 -2.77 22.60
N LYS A 42 15.35 -2.76 22.77
CA LYS A 42 16.00 -3.51 23.85
C LYS A 42 15.87 -2.70 25.14
N ASN A 43 14.91 -3.01 26.00
CA ASN A 43 14.90 -2.53 27.39
C ASN A 43 15.56 -3.59 28.29
N ARG A 44 16.78 -3.30 28.73
CA ARG A 44 17.34 -3.85 29.98
C ARG A 44 17.57 -2.66 30.90
N GLY A 45 16.88 -2.64 32.04
CA GLY A 45 17.15 -1.69 33.13
C GLY A 45 15.91 -1.00 33.70
N SER A 46 15.43 -1.55 34.82
CA SER A 46 14.99 -0.86 36.05
C SER A 46 14.19 0.44 35.95
N TYR A 47 12.92 0.37 36.35
CA TYR A 47 12.07 1.51 36.64
C TYR A 47 12.57 2.30 37.86
N SER A 48 12.73 3.61 37.71
CA SER A 48 12.53 4.59 38.79
C SER A 48 11.92 5.86 38.19
N GLY A 49 10.88 6.38 38.86
CA GLY A 49 9.97 7.39 38.34
C GLY A 49 10.57 8.79 38.27
N GLY A 50 10.20 9.50 37.20
CA GLY A 50 10.42 10.91 36.96
C GLY A 50 9.75 11.30 35.62
N PRO A 51 9.32 12.55 35.43
CA PRO A 51 8.57 12.93 34.24
C PRO A 51 9.51 12.97 33.03
N VAL A 52 9.47 11.93 32.18
CA VAL A 52 10.32 11.84 30.99
C VAL A 52 9.79 12.80 29.91
N ARG A 53 10.22 14.06 29.99
CA ARG A 53 10.33 14.94 28.82
C ARG A 53 11.46 14.41 27.93
N GLY A 54 11.14 13.43 27.09
CA GLY A 54 12.07 12.82 26.15
C GLY A 54 11.32 11.94 25.17
N GLY A 55 10.68 12.56 24.17
CA GLY A 55 9.96 11.84 23.12
C GLY A 55 10.88 10.84 22.41
N LEU A 56 10.68 9.55 22.70
CA LEU A 56 11.35 8.45 22.02
C LEU A 56 11.12 8.57 20.51
N ARG A 57 12.15 8.97 19.75
CA ARG A 57 12.12 8.89 18.29
C ARG A 57 11.93 7.41 17.92
N GLN A 58 10.74 7.06 17.43
CA GLN A 58 10.45 5.71 16.97
C GLN A 58 11.21 5.47 15.66
N TYR A 59 12.10 4.48 15.66
CA TYR A 59 12.79 4.02 14.47
C TYR A 59 12.15 2.75 13.94
N TYR A 60 11.99 2.69 12.63
CA TYR A 60 11.33 1.65 11.86
C TYR A 60 12.39 0.97 10.99
N GLU A 61 12.39 -0.36 10.95
CA GLU A 61 13.22 -1.12 10.01
C GLU A 61 12.38 -1.48 8.78
N LEU A 62 12.72 -0.88 7.64
CA LEU A 62 12.13 -1.26 6.36
C LEU A 62 12.96 -2.38 5.74
N VAL A 63 12.31 -3.49 5.40
CA VAL A 63 12.89 -4.63 4.70
C VAL A 63 12.07 -4.90 3.45
N LEU A 64 12.69 -4.79 2.28
CA LEU A 64 12.10 -5.09 0.98
C LEU A 64 12.82 -6.27 0.37
N LEU A 65 12.08 -7.19 -0.22
CA LEU A 65 12.58 -8.49 -0.65
C LEU A 65 12.79 -8.57 -2.17
N SER A 66 11.98 -7.84 -2.92
CA SER A 66 12.06 -7.77 -4.37
C SER A 66 13.12 -6.77 -4.84
N ALA A 67 13.75 -7.08 -5.98
CA ALA A 67 14.68 -6.16 -6.63
C ALA A 67 13.96 -4.89 -7.09
N GLU A 68 12.73 -4.99 -7.57
CA GLU A 68 11.90 -3.88 -8.03
C GLU A 68 11.62 -2.87 -6.91
N ALA A 69 11.16 -3.34 -5.73
CA ALA A 69 10.93 -2.46 -4.60
C ALA A 69 12.23 -1.88 -4.07
N SER A 70 13.29 -2.67 -4.01
CA SER A 70 14.63 -2.21 -3.63
C SER A 70 15.15 -1.10 -4.55
N ASN A 71 14.94 -1.23 -5.85
CA ASN A 71 15.33 -0.22 -6.85
C ASN A 71 14.54 1.09 -6.71
N ILE A 72 13.21 1.00 -6.53
CA ILE A 72 12.38 2.18 -6.27
C ILE A 72 12.82 2.85 -4.96
N ALA A 73 13.03 2.05 -3.91
CA ALA A 73 13.43 2.56 -2.62
C ALA A 73 14.80 3.24 -2.64
N GLY A 74 15.78 2.62 -3.31
CA GLY A 74 17.11 3.20 -3.46
C GLY A 74 17.11 4.57 -4.16
N ARG A 75 16.22 4.76 -5.14
CA ARG A 75 16.17 5.99 -5.95
C ARG A 75 15.25 7.06 -5.38
N MET A 76 14.08 6.69 -4.89
CA MET A 76 12.99 7.65 -4.64
C MET A 76 12.65 7.80 -3.16
N LEU A 77 12.91 6.80 -2.31
CA LEU A 77 12.41 6.75 -0.92
C LEU A 77 12.76 8.00 -0.11
N SER A 78 14.04 8.41 -0.10
CA SER A 78 14.49 9.55 0.70
C SER A 78 13.78 10.84 0.26
N GLY A 79 13.69 11.08 -1.05
CA GLY A 79 13.06 12.26 -1.62
C GLY A 79 11.55 12.26 -1.38
N THR A 80 10.88 11.13 -1.62
CA THR A 80 9.44 10.99 -1.40
C THR A 80 9.10 11.17 0.08
N MET A 81 9.82 10.54 1.00
CA MET A 81 9.60 10.68 2.45
C MET A 81 9.76 12.13 2.91
N TRP A 82 10.80 12.82 2.44
CA TRP A 82 10.99 14.24 2.73
C TRP A 82 9.84 15.09 2.20
N SER A 83 9.38 14.82 0.98
CA SER A 83 8.25 15.54 0.39
C SER A 83 6.96 15.28 1.15
N ILE A 84 6.66 14.01 1.51
CA ILE A 84 5.49 13.68 2.34
C ILE A 84 5.54 14.43 3.67
N HIS A 85 6.71 14.46 4.32
CA HIS A 85 6.89 15.20 5.56
C HIS A 85 6.50 16.68 5.39
N ARG A 86 7.10 17.34 4.39
CA ARG A 86 6.89 18.77 4.13
C ARG A 86 5.44 19.07 3.75
N LEU A 87 4.85 18.26 2.88
CA LEU A 87 3.44 18.38 2.51
C LEU A 87 2.51 18.16 3.70
N SER A 88 2.82 17.21 4.60
CA SER A 88 2.06 17.00 5.83
C SER A 88 2.14 18.24 6.72
N VAL A 89 3.31 18.85 6.88
CA VAL A 89 3.46 20.07 7.68
C VAL A 89 2.65 21.22 7.09
N LEU A 90 2.66 21.40 5.76
CA LEU A 90 1.87 22.44 5.08
C LEU A 90 0.37 22.20 5.31
N LEU A 91 -0.09 20.96 5.13
CA LEU A 91 -1.51 20.63 5.27
C LEU A 91 -2.02 20.82 6.71
N PHE A 92 -1.24 20.45 7.73
CA PHE A 92 -1.71 20.45 9.13
C PHE A 92 -1.41 21.73 9.91
N PHE A 93 -0.31 22.42 9.60
CA PHE A 93 0.15 23.56 10.41
C PHE A 93 0.19 24.88 9.66
N ARG A 94 0.07 24.87 8.33
CA ARG A 94 0.13 26.08 7.50
C ARG A 94 -0.93 26.07 6.41
N GLN A 95 -2.11 25.54 6.72
CA GLN A 95 -3.21 25.44 5.76
C GLN A 95 -3.57 26.81 5.17
N ASP A 96 -3.59 27.86 5.99
CA ASP A 96 -3.92 29.23 5.59
C ASP A 96 -2.89 29.86 4.63
N SER A 97 -1.73 29.22 4.44
CA SER A 97 -0.70 29.66 3.49
C SER A 97 -0.84 29.06 2.09
N LEU A 98 -1.78 28.11 1.91
CA LEU A 98 -2.03 27.47 0.62
C LEU A 98 -3.23 28.12 -0.06
N SER A 99 -3.11 28.37 -1.36
CA SER A 99 -4.29 28.61 -2.18
C SER A 99 -5.20 27.38 -2.21
N GLU A 100 -6.48 27.57 -2.52
CA GLU A 100 -7.45 26.45 -2.60
C GLU A 100 -6.97 25.34 -3.54
N ASN A 101 -6.43 25.71 -4.70
CA ASN A 101 -5.89 24.78 -5.68
C ASN A 101 -4.68 23.98 -5.16
N GLU A 102 -3.81 24.63 -4.40
CA GLU A 102 -2.66 23.99 -3.78
C GLU A 102 -3.09 23.03 -2.66
N PHE A 103 -4.04 23.46 -1.82
CA PHE A 103 -4.62 22.62 -0.78
C PHE A 103 -5.23 21.33 -1.36
N VAL A 104 -6.06 21.47 -2.40
CA VAL A 104 -6.67 20.32 -3.10
C VAL A 104 -5.59 19.43 -3.69
N SER A 105 -4.58 20.00 -4.35
CA SER A 105 -3.47 19.24 -4.95
C SER A 105 -2.69 18.43 -3.90
N VAL A 106 -2.39 19.02 -2.74
CA VAL A 106 -1.72 18.32 -1.63
C VAL A 106 -2.57 17.20 -1.09
N ARG A 107 -3.85 17.48 -0.79
CA ARG A 107 -4.79 16.50 -0.25
C ARG A 107 -4.92 15.31 -1.20
N ASP A 108 -5.12 15.56 -2.49
CA ASP A 108 -5.31 14.51 -3.49
C ASP A 108 -4.03 13.68 -3.70
N GLY A 109 -2.85 14.33 -3.63
CA GLY A 109 -1.55 13.64 -3.64
C GLY A 109 -1.39 12.66 -2.47
N LEU A 110 -1.68 13.10 -1.24
CA LEU A 110 -1.60 12.24 -0.06
C LEU A 110 -2.69 11.16 -0.06
N TYR A 111 -3.90 11.48 -0.52
CA TYR A 111 -4.99 10.50 -0.70
C TYR A 111 -4.59 9.40 -1.69
N ARG A 112 -3.85 9.73 -2.75
CA ARG A 112 -3.40 8.72 -3.72
C ARG A 112 -2.47 7.67 -3.09
N ILE A 113 -1.67 8.03 -2.09
CA ILE A 113 -0.83 7.07 -1.34
C ILE A 113 -1.73 6.03 -0.67
N THR A 114 -2.73 6.48 0.09
CA THR A 114 -3.62 5.59 0.86
C THR A 114 -4.51 4.76 -0.06
N HIS A 115 -5.04 5.35 -1.13
CA HIS A 115 -5.80 4.65 -2.16
C HIS A 115 -4.98 3.54 -2.83
N THR A 116 -3.78 3.87 -3.30
CA THR A 116 -2.88 2.89 -3.93
C THR A 116 -2.49 1.78 -2.96
N SER A 117 -2.23 2.13 -1.69
CA SER A 117 -1.93 1.17 -0.63
C SER A 117 -3.08 0.17 -0.44
N ARG A 118 -4.33 0.66 -0.42
CA ARG A 118 -5.54 -0.18 -0.32
C ARG A 118 -5.71 -1.10 -1.52
N GLU A 119 -5.47 -0.60 -2.73
CA GLU A 119 -5.54 -1.41 -3.95
C GLU A 119 -4.48 -2.53 -3.93
N PHE A 120 -3.24 -2.22 -3.56
CA PHE A 120 -2.21 -3.24 -3.39
C PHE A 120 -2.56 -4.24 -2.30
N TYR A 121 -3.10 -3.78 -1.18
CA TYR A 121 -3.53 -4.67 -0.10
C TYR A 121 -4.68 -5.60 -0.53
N ALA A 122 -5.69 -5.07 -1.22
CA ALA A 122 -6.80 -5.86 -1.73
C ALA A 122 -6.33 -6.94 -2.72
N GLU A 123 -5.41 -6.58 -3.63
CA GLU A 123 -4.77 -7.53 -4.53
C GLU A 123 -3.95 -8.57 -3.78
N LEU A 124 -3.20 -8.15 -2.75
CA LEU A 124 -2.39 -9.05 -1.92
C LEU A 124 -3.26 -10.08 -1.21
N CYS A 125 -4.40 -9.66 -0.64
CA CYS A 125 -5.38 -10.55 -0.04
C CYS A 125 -5.97 -11.53 -1.06
N SER A 126 -6.32 -11.04 -2.26
CA SER A 126 -6.82 -11.90 -3.34
C SER A 126 -5.80 -12.96 -3.76
N VAL A 127 -4.53 -12.56 -3.88
CA VAL A 127 -3.42 -13.47 -4.24
C VAL A 127 -3.14 -14.48 -3.13
N ARG A 128 -3.09 -14.04 -1.87
CA ARG A 128 -2.92 -14.93 -0.70
C ARG A 128 -4.05 -15.94 -0.56
N LYS A 129 -5.30 -15.54 -0.82
CA LYS A 129 -6.43 -16.47 -0.86
C LYS A 129 -6.21 -17.56 -1.91
N LYS A 130 -5.78 -17.21 -3.12
CA LYS A 130 -5.47 -18.21 -4.18
C LYS A 130 -4.34 -19.17 -3.81
N ILE A 131 -3.36 -18.70 -3.03
CA ILE A 131 -2.28 -19.54 -2.50
C ILE A 131 -2.85 -20.56 -1.51
N ALA A 132 -3.62 -20.09 -0.54
CA ALA A 132 -4.24 -20.93 0.48
C ALA A 132 -5.21 -21.95 -0.13
N ASP A 133 -6.07 -21.50 -1.06
CA ASP A 133 -7.02 -22.35 -1.78
C ASP A 133 -6.32 -23.48 -2.56
N ARG A 134 -5.09 -23.23 -3.03
CA ARG A 134 -4.25 -24.19 -3.76
C ARG A 134 -3.23 -24.91 -2.89
N ARG A 135 -3.25 -24.70 -1.56
CA ARG A 135 -2.31 -25.27 -0.58
C ARG A 135 -0.84 -25.05 -0.95
N LEU A 136 -0.51 -23.86 -1.42
CA LEU A 136 0.83 -23.49 -1.90
C LEU A 136 1.73 -22.90 -0.81
N ASP A 137 1.26 -22.82 0.44
CA ASP A 137 1.99 -22.15 1.54
C ASP A 137 3.37 -22.76 1.79
N SER A 138 3.49 -24.10 1.72
CA SER A 138 4.78 -24.79 1.88
C SER A 138 5.80 -24.48 0.77
N LEU A 139 5.33 -24.12 -0.43
CA LEU A 139 6.21 -23.72 -1.54
C LEU A 139 6.69 -22.27 -1.38
N LEU A 140 5.89 -21.40 -0.75
CA LEU A 140 6.27 -20.01 -0.49
C LEU A 140 7.39 -19.89 0.54
N GLU A 141 7.41 -20.75 1.56
CA GLU A 141 8.46 -20.77 2.57
C GLU A 141 9.85 -21.05 1.98
N ASN A 142 9.90 -21.73 0.83
CA ASN A 142 11.13 -22.10 0.13
C ASN A 142 11.61 -21.04 -0.90
N VAL A 143 10.90 -19.92 -1.05
CA VAL A 143 11.34 -18.86 -1.97
C VAL A 143 12.54 -18.14 -1.37
N SER A 144 13.73 -18.44 -1.89
CA SER A 144 14.96 -17.76 -1.50
C SER A 144 14.87 -16.28 -1.83
N LEU A 145 14.78 -15.46 -0.80
CA LEU A 145 14.70 -14.01 -0.92
C LEU A 145 16.07 -13.47 -1.35
N SER A 146 16.11 -12.71 -2.45
CA SER A 146 17.31 -11.97 -2.82
C SER A 146 17.67 -10.99 -1.69
N SER A 147 18.96 -10.70 -1.50
CA SER A 147 19.46 -9.84 -0.43
C SER A 147 18.71 -8.51 -0.39
N GLY A 148 17.72 -8.45 0.50
CA GLY A 148 16.70 -7.42 0.47
C GLY A 148 17.23 -6.05 0.89
N PHE A 149 16.70 -4.99 0.26
CA PHE A 149 16.93 -3.62 0.72
C PHE A 149 16.49 -3.52 2.19
N ARG A 150 17.44 -3.18 3.06
CA ARG A 150 17.21 -3.03 4.49
C ARG A 150 17.65 -1.63 4.93
N ARG A 151 16.74 -0.86 5.52
CA ARG A 151 17.05 0.49 5.99
C ARG A 151 16.31 0.82 7.27
N ARG A 152 17.06 1.28 8.27
CA ARG A 152 16.49 1.89 9.47
C ARG A 152 16.13 3.35 9.18
N MET A 153 14.92 3.75 9.53
CA MET A 153 14.41 5.09 9.26
C MET A 153 13.54 5.60 10.40
N ALA A 154 13.53 6.92 10.59
CA ALA A 154 12.60 7.57 11.50
C ALA A 154 11.36 7.98 10.71
N VAL A 155 10.18 7.57 11.19
CA VAL A 155 8.89 7.97 10.63
C VAL A 155 8.37 9.15 11.43
N LYS A 156 8.14 10.28 10.77
CA LYS A 156 7.81 11.55 11.40
C LYS A 156 6.35 11.97 11.21
N SER A 157 5.63 11.37 10.28
CA SER A 157 4.20 11.62 10.07
C SER A 157 3.41 10.33 9.85
N PRO A 158 2.10 10.33 10.15
CA PRO A 158 1.23 9.21 9.79
C PRO A 158 1.28 8.89 8.29
N MET A 159 1.43 9.91 7.46
CA MET A 159 1.44 9.74 6.01
C MET A 159 2.74 9.15 5.47
N GLU A 160 3.87 9.41 6.14
CA GLU A 160 5.11 8.67 5.90
C GLU A 160 4.92 7.18 6.22
N LYS A 161 4.23 6.85 7.31
CA LYS A 161 3.90 5.45 7.65
C LYS A 161 3.04 4.79 6.56
N GLU A 162 1.98 5.47 6.12
CA GLU A 162 1.11 4.96 5.05
C GLU A 162 1.87 4.70 3.75
N PHE A 163 2.81 5.57 3.40
CA PHE A 163 3.67 5.36 2.24
C PHE A 163 4.58 4.13 2.38
N LEU A 164 5.15 3.89 3.57
CA LEU A 164 5.94 2.69 3.82
C LEU A 164 5.11 1.40 3.78
N VAL A 165 3.87 1.45 4.28
CA VAL A 165 2.91 0.34 4.17
C VAL A 165 2.59 0.08 2.69
N CYS A 166 2.35 1.14 1.91
CA CYS A 166 2.11 1.04 0.47
C CYS A 166 3.29 0.36 -0.25
N LEU A 167 4.52 0.81 0.01
CA LEU A 167 5.74 0.22 -0.55
C LEU A 167 5.94 -1.25 -0.12
N THR A 168 5.59 -1.58 1.11
CA THR A 168 5.66 -2.96 1.61
C THR A 168 4.63 -3.85 0.93
N ASN A 169 3.39 -3.40 0.76
CA ASN A 169 2.36 -4.14 0.02
C ASN A 169 2.77 -4.37 -1.43
N PHE A 170 3.34 -3.34 -2.09
CA PHE A 170 3.94 -3.46 -3.41
C PHE A 170 5.02 -4.53 -3.44
N ASP A 171 6.00 -4.48 -2.53
CA ASP A 171 7.08 -5.46 -2.44
C ASP A 171 6.57 -6.89 -2.31
N ARG A 172 5.58 -7.12 -1.43
CA ARG A 172 4.98 -8.44 -1.25
C ARG A 172 4.25 -8.92 -2.50
N LEU A 173 3.56 -8.05 -3.22
CA LEU A 173 2.94 -8.42 -4.49
C LEU A 173 3.97 -8.87 -5.52
N ILE A 174 5.09 -8.14 -5.65
CA ILE A 174 6.16 -8.53 -6.58
C ILE A 174 6.67 -9.93 -6.27
N VAL A 175 7.01 -10.19 -5.00
CA VAL A 175 7.49 -11.51 -4.55
C VAL A 175 6.49 -12.62 -4.88
N LEU A 176 5.18 -12.39 -4.69
CA LEU A 176 4.16 -13.41 -5.00
C LEU A 176 4.01 -13.64 -6.50
N TYR A 177 4.11 -12.61 -7.33
CA TYR A 177 4.08 -12.77 -8.79
C TYR A 177 5.34 -13.44 -9.33
N GLU A 178 6.51 -13.16 -8.75
CA GLU A 178 7.75 -13.89 -9.04
C GLU A 178 7.64 -15.35 -8.62
N PHE A 179 7.08 -15.64 -7.43
CA PHE A 179 6.80 -17.00 -6.97
C PHE A 179 5.93 -17.77 -7.97
N PHE A 180 4.82 -17.16 -8.43
CA PHE A 180 3.96 -17.81 -9.43
C PHE A 180 4.65 -18.05 -10.75
N TRP A 181 5.56 -17.15 -11.15
CA TRP A 181 6.34 -17.32 -12.36
C TRP A 181 7.36 -18.46 -12.20
N VAL A 182 8.17 -18.46 -11.15
CA VAL A 182 9.21 -19.48 -10.90
C VAL A 182 8.62 -20.88 -10.78
N ASN A 183 7.44 -21.00 -10.18
CA ASN A 183 6.75 -22.29 -10.02
C ASN A 183 5.84 -22.65 -11.22
N ASN A 184 5.92 -21.91 -12.33
CA ASN A 184 5.11 -22.11 -13.54
C ASN A 184 3.59 -22.14 -13.28
N LEU A 185 3.14 -21.52 -12.19
CA LEU A 185 1.72 -21.47 -11.82
C LEU A 185 0.97 -20.48 -12.72
N TYR A 186 1.65 -19.42 -13.16
CA TYR A 186 1.16 -18.46 -14.16
C TYR A 186 2.16 -18.31 -15.30
N ASN A 187 1.66 -17.92 -16.47
CA ASN A 187 2.48 -17.58 -17.62
C ASN A 187 3.43 -16.41 -17.28
N ALA A 188 4.72 -16.59 -17.61
CA ALA A 188 5.78 -15.60 -17.49
C ALA A 188 5.38 -14.22 -18.06
N PHE A 189 4.72 -14.19 -19.23
CA PHE A 189 4.27 -12.94 -19.85
C PHE A 189 3.24 -12.21 -18.99
N SER A 190 2.29 -12.95 -18.40
CA SER A 190 1.26 -12.40 -17.52
C SER A 190 1.87 -11.86 -16.22
N CYS A 191 2.79 -12.59 -15.59
CA CYS A 191 3.49 -12.13 -14.39
C CYS A 191 4.31 -10.86 -14.66
N ARG A 192 5.12 -10.84 -15.73
CA ARG A 192 5.91 -9.65 -16.11
C ARG A 192 5.03 -8.44 -16.41
N SER A 193 3.93 -8.64 -17.14
CA SER A 193 2.95 -7.59 -17.43
C SER A 193 2.34 -7.02 -16.14
N ARG A 194 1.99 -7.88 -15.19
CA ARG A 194 1.43 -7.46 -13.90
C ARG A 194 2.46 -6.72 -13.03
N ILE A 195 3.68 -7.25 -12.91
CA ILE A 195 4.81 -6.59 -12.23
C ILE A 195 5.05 -5.19 -12.82
N LYS A 196 5.08 -5.06 -14.15
CA LYS A 196 5.24 -3.76 -14.83
C LYS A 196 4.12 -2.78 -14.45
N LYS A 197 2.87 -3.23 -14.42
CA LYS A 197 1.73 -2.38 -14.00
C LYS A 197 1.87 -1.91 -12.55
N LEU A 198 2.20 -2.81 -11.63
CA LEU A 198 2.40 -2.49 -10.22
C LEU A 198 3.56 -1.50 -10.03
N LYS A 199 4.69 -1.73 -10.73
CA LYS A 199 5.87 -0.86 -10.71
C LYS A 199 5.54 0.55 -11.17
N ASN A 200 4.83 0.67 -12.30
CA ASN A 200 4.43 1.97 -12.83
C ASN A 200 3.55 2.71 -11.81
N LYS A 201 2.56 2.02 -11.23
CA LYS A 201 1.67 2.60 -10.22
C LYS A 201 2.44 3.12 -8.98
N MET A 202 3.38 2.33 -8.47
CA MET A 202 4.21 2.76 -7.32
C MET A 202 5.14 3.92 -7.68
N THR A 203 5.72 3.92 -8.88
CA THR A 203 6.57 5.00 -9.39
C THR A 203 5.77 6.29 -9.56
N ASP A 204 4.55 6.20 -10.09
CA ASP A 204 3.64 7.34 -10.30
C ASP A 204 3.27 8.00 -8.97
N VAL A 205 2.98 7.22 -7.93
CA VAL A 205 2.74 7.75 -6.58
C VAL A 205 3.94 8.55 -6.09
N CYS A 206 5.15 8.01 -6.22
CA CYS A 206 6.37 8.72 -5.81
C CYS A 206 6.59 10.00 -6.61
N ALA A 207 6.46 9.93 -7.94
CA ALA A 207 6.69 11.05 -8.84
C ALA A 207 5.71 12.20 -8.60
N GLN A 208 4.43 11.91 -8.35
CA GLN A 208 3.42 12.92 -8.09
C GLN A 208 3.65 13.66 -6.79
N ILE A 209 3.99 12.95 -5.71
CA ILE A 209 4.32 13.57 -4.43
C ILE A 209 5.53 14.51 -4.57
N LEU A 210 6.57 14.06 -5.28
CA LEU A 210 7.73 14.91 -5.59
C LEU A 210 7.31 16.15 -6.40
N ALA A 211 6.50 15.97 -7.45
CA ALA A 211 6.05 17.05 -8.32
C ALA A 211 5.21 18.10 -7.58
N ILE A 212 4.26 17.68 -6.72
CA ILE A 212 3.44 18.59 -5.90
C ILE A 212 4.36 19.43 -5.01
N ARG A 213 5.28 18.78 -4.30
CA ARG A 213 6.26 19.47 -3.46
C ARG A 213 7.11 20.46 -4.25
N HIS A 214 7.59 20.08 -5.44
CA HIS A 214 8.40 20.98 -6.27
C HIS A 214 7.62 22.19 -6.79
N ARG A 215 6.32 22.05 -7.08
CA ARG A 215 5.49 23.18 -7.49
C ARG A 215 5.31 24.17 -6.34
N LEU A 216 5.01 23.68 -5.14
CA LEU A 216 4.85 24.52 -3.95
C LEU A 216 6.13 25.25 -3.56
N ASP A 217 7.29 24.58 -3.70
CA ASP A 217 8.58 25.23 -3.44
C ASP A 217 8.86 26.37 -4.44
N ARG A 218 8.28 26.35 -5.65
CA ARG A 218 8.41 27.41 -6.67
C ARG A 218 7.37 28.52 -6.54
N SER A 219 6.17 28.21 -6.04
CA SER A 219 5.13 29.22 -5.80
C SER A 219 5.47 30.17 -4.64
N GLY A 220 6.44 29.80 -3.80
CA GLY A 220 6.89 30.61 -2.66
C GLY A 220 8.10 31.51 -2.94
N GLU A 221 8.56 31.58 -4.18
CA GLU A 221 9.53 32.58 -4.70
C GLU A 221 8.76 33.71 -5.39
#